data_AF-A0A941ZEI1-F1
#
_entry.id   AF-A0A941ZEI1-F1
#
_cell.length_a   1.000
_cell.length_b   1.000
_cell.length_c   1.000
_cell.angle_alpha   90.00
_cell.angle_beta   90.00
_cell.angle_gamma   90.00
#
_symmetry.space_group_name_H-M   'P 1'
#
loop_
_entity.id
_entity.type
_entity.pdbx_description
1 polymer ?
#
loop_
_entity_poly.entity_id
_entity_poly.type
_entity_poly.pdbx_seq_one_letter_code
_entity_poly.pdbx_strand_id
1 'polypeptide(L)'
;MKTLSYVIAIVLAVFIVSASPAHSQEDYTFVSNAWGPQVCLGRWIPPTEIGRFGDCQGQLVGLPQLTAISARQSVDRLDQLLAVLSSIDQKMDINNDQVSRLIEVTANAQQAAQDNESLRQAITHRFVALPKELLADKVFTAEITKLREDILKEVEKRHPTGPAL
;
A
#
# COMPACT_ATOMS: atom_id res chain seq x y z
N MET A 1 69.19 -31.62 -24.26
CA MET A 1 68.36 -30.76 -25.13
C MET A 1 66.84 -30.95 -24.95
N LYS A 2 66.33 -32.15 -24.61
CA LYS A 2 64.87 -32.39 -24.46
C LYS A 2 64.23 -31.72 -23.22
N THR A 3 64.96 -31.59 -22.12
CA THR A 3 64.49 -30.96 -20.88
C THR A 3 64.32 -29.44 -21.01
N LEU A 4 65.18 -28.78 -21.78
CA LEU A 4 65.15 -27.32 -21.97
C LEU A 4 63.96 -26.88 -22.84
N SER A 5 63.58 -27.71 -23.82
CA SER A 5 62.39 -27.49 -24.65
C SER A 5 61.09 -27.61 -23.83
N TYR A 6 61.05 -28.54 -22.85
CA TYR A 6 59.88 -28.73 -21.98
C TYR A 6 59.66 -27.55 -21.01
N VAL A 7 60.74 -27.00 -20.46
CA VAL A 7 60.65 -25.83 -19.56
C VAL A 7 60.19 -24.60 -20.34
N ILE A 8 60.68 -24.39 -21.56
CA ILE A 8 60.24 -23.28 -22.42
C ILE A 8 58.76 -23.44 -22.82
N ALA A 9 58.32 -24.66 -23.14
CA ALA A 9 56.92 -24.93 -23.47
C ALA A 9 55.97 -24.70 -22.28
N ILE A 10 56.37 -25.07 -21.06
CA ILE A 10 55.58 -24.83 -19.85
C ILE A 10 55.52 -23.33 -19.52
N VAL A 11 56.64 -22.60 -19.67
CA VAL A 11 56.67 -21.15 -19.45
C VAL A 11 55.80 -20.42 -20.50
N LEU A 12 55.83 -20.84 -21.77
CA LEU A 12 54.95 -20.29 -22.81
C LEU A 12 53.46 -20.62 -22.56
N ALA A 13 53.14 -21.83 -22.09
CA ALA A 13 51.76 -22.20 -21.76
C ALA A 13 51.20 -21.41 -20.57
N VAL A 14 52.04 -21.09 -19.57
CA VAL A 14 51.65 -20.23 -18.44
C VAL A 14 51.42 -18.78 -18.88
N PHE A 15 52.18 -18.26 -19.86
CA PHE A 15 52.00 -16.91 -20.38
C PHE A 15 50.76 -16.74 -21.30
N ILE A 16 50.28 -17.80 -21.94
CA ILE A 16 49.09 -17.74 -22.82
C ILE A 16 47.78 -17.73 -22.01
N VAL A 17 47.78 -18.20 -20.76
CA VAL A 17 46.58 -18.22 -19.88
C VAL A 17 46.37 -16.88 -19.14
N SER A 18 47.31 -15.94 -19.20
CA SER A 18 47.16 -14.59 -18.64
C SER A 18 46.47 -13.56 -19.56
N ALA A 19 45.74 -14.00 -20.58
CA ALA A 19 44.77 -13.15 -21.25
C ALA A 19 43.48 -13.15 -20.41
N SER A 20 43.38 -12.23 -19.45
CA SER A 20 42.19 -12.09 -18.61
C SER A 20 40.92 -12.00 -19.48
N PRO A 21 39.97 -12.94 -19.37
CA PRO A 21 38.70 -12.80 -20.07
C PRO A 21 37.89 -11.70 -19.38
N ALA A 22 37.99 -10.48 -19.91
CA ALA A 22 37.08 -9.40 -19.57
C ALA A 22 35.71 -9.75 -20.19
N HIS A 23 34.77 -10.18 -19.36
CA HIS A 23 33.39 -10.41 -19.79
C HIS A 23 32.60 -9.13 -19.49
N SER A 24 32.21 -8.41 -20.54
CA SER A 24 31.39 -7.20 -20.42
C SER A 24 29.92 -7.59 -20.46
N GLN A 25 29.21 -7.33 -19.37
CA GLN A 25 27.76 -7.26 -19.34
C GLN A 25 27.40 -5.77 -19.21
N GLU A 26 26.32 -5.31 -19.84
CA GLU A 26 26.00 -3.87 -19.93
C GLU A 26 26.16 -3.19 -18.54
N ASP A 27 26.98 -2.13 -18.51
CA ASP A 27 27.40 -1.28 -17.39
C ASP A 27 28.52 -1.77 -16.43
N TYR A 28 29.01 -3.01 -16.53
CA TYR A 28 30.15 -3.45 -15.71
C TYR A 28 31.00 -4.54 -16.36
N THR A 29 32.31 -4.52 -16.07
CA THR A 29 33.26 -5.51 -16.61
C THR A 29 33.91 -6.28 -15.47
N PHE A 30 33.83 -7.61 -15.52
CA PHE A 30 34.58 -8.47 -14.61
C PHE A 30 36.04 -8.53 -15.03
N VAL A 31 36.95 -8.28 -14.09
CA VAL A 31 38.39 -8.29 -14.30
C VAL A 31 39.03 -9.21 -13.27
N SER A 32 39.79 -10.19 -13.73
CA SER A 32 40.61 -11.03 -12.87
C SER A 32 42.05 -10.52 -12.88
N ASN A 33 42.58 -10.14 -11.72
CA ASN A 33 43.97 -9.74 -11.55
C ASN A 33 44.64 -10.51 -10.39
N ALA A 34 45.93 -10.22 -10.14
CA ALA A 34 46.71 -10.89 -9.09
C ALA A 34 46.17 -10.69 -7.67
N TRP A 35 45.28 -9.72 -7.46
CA TRP A 35 44.64 -9.42 -6.18
C TRP A 35 43.23 -10.03 -6.05
N GLY A 36 42.83 -10.86 -7.02
CA GLY A 36 41.54 -11.56 -7.02
C GLY A 36 40.55 -10.97 -8.03
N PRO A 37 39.31 -11.49 -8.04
CA PRO A 37 38.30 -11.07 -8.99
C PRO A 37 37.70 -9.71 -8.56
N GLN A 38 37.73 -8.77 -9.48
CA GLN A 38 37.29 -7.38 -9.29
C GLN A 38 36.30 -7.01 -10.39
N VAL A 39 35.51 -5.96 -10.15
CA VAL A 39 34.52 -5.45 -11.10
C VAL A 39 34.83 -4.00 -11.37
N CYS A 40 34.97 -3.65 -12.65
CA CYS A 40 35.03 -2.28 -13.11
C CYS A 40 33.61 -1.76 -13.28
N LEU A 41 33.21 -0.80 -12.45
CA LEU A 41 31.97 -0.03 -12.59
C LEU A 41 32.28 1.17 -13.48
N GLY A 42 32.03 1.03 -14.79
CA GLY A 42 32.38 2.02 -15.80
C GLY A 42 32.94 1.41 -17.07
N ARG A 43 33.76 2.18 -17.81
CA ARG A 43 34.31 1.75 -19.08
C ARG A 43 35.64 1.03 -18.88
N TRP A 44 35.69 -0.23 -19.24
CA TRP A 44 36.95 -0.98 -19.32
C TRP A 44 37.71 -0.63 -20.60
N ILE A 45 38.99 -0.26 -20.45
CA ILE A 45 39.91 -0.06 -21.57
C ILE A 45 40.82 -1.28 -21.65
N PRO A 46 40.66 -2.14 -22.68
CA PRO A 46 41.53 -3.30 -22.85
C PRO A 46 42.97 -2.85 -23.11
N PRO A 47 43.96 -3.63 -22.69
CA PRO A 47 45.36 -3.28 -22.90
C PRO A 47 45.69 -3.26 -24.40
N THR A 48 46.30 -2.18 -24.87
CA THR A 48 46.79 -2.03 -26.24
C THR A 48 48.17 -2.65 -26.47
N GLU A 49 48.90 -2.96 -25.39
CA GLU A 49 50.26 -3.50 -25.43
C GLU A 49 50.33 -4.85 -24.71
N ILE A 50 51.10 -5.78 -25.28
CA ILE A 50 51.34 -7.11 -24.69
C ILE A 50 52.08 -6.93 -23.36
N GLY A 51 51.47 -7.40 -22.26
CA GLY A 51 52.07 -7.35 -20.92
C GLY A 51 51.60 -6.19 -20.04
N ARG A 52 50.70 -5.33 -20.52
CA ARG A 52 50.01 -4.34 -19.67
C ARG A 52 48.65 -4.88 -19.21
N PHE A 53 48.26 -4.51 -17.99
CA PHE A 53 46.89 -4.69 -17.52
C PHE A 53 46.01 -3.60 -18.15
N GLY A 54 44.76 -3.93 -18.46
CA GLY A 54 43.78 -2.92 -18.90
C GLY A 54 43.47 -1.95 -17.78
N ASP A 55 42.95 -0.77 -18.14
CA ASP A 55 42.59 0.29 -17.20
C ASP A 55 41.07 0.41 -17.08
N CYS A 56 40.59 0.60 -15.85
CA CYS A 56 39.18 0.90 -15.59
C CYS A 56 38.99 2.42 -15.54
N GLN A 57 38.25 2.99 -16.51
CA GLN A 57 37.72 4.36 -16.40
C GLN A 57 36.44 4.31 -15.56
N GLY A 58 36.62 4.34 -14.24
CA GLY A 58 35.54 4.25 -13.28
C GLY A 58 36.02 3.82 -11.91
N GLN A 59 35.16 3.13 -11.17
CA GLN A 59 35.50 2.59 -9.86
C GLN A 59 35.78 1.09 -9.96
N LEU A 60 36.96 0.67 -9.52
CA LEU A 60 37.32 -0.73 -9.40
C LEU A 60 36.91 -1.23 -8.02
N VAL A 61 35.95 -2.15 -7.96
CA VAL A 61 35.36 -2.64 -6.71
C VAL A 61 35.61 -4.14 -6.59
N GLY A 62 36.07 -4.60 -5.43
CA GLY A 62 36.18 -6.02 -5.17
C GLY A 62 34.79 -6.67 -5.08
N LEU A 63 34.65 -7.90 -5.57
CA LEU A 63 33.40 -8.67 -5.42
C LEU A 63 32.83 -8.67 -3.98
N PRO A 64 33.64 -8.80 -2.91
CA PRO A 64 33.13 -8.72 -1.53
C PRO A 64 32.56 -7.34 -1.15
N GLN A 65 33.04 -6.26 -1.76
CA GLN A 65 32.54 -4.91 -1.50
C GLN A 65 31.23 -4.66 -2.26
N LEU A 66 31.11 -5.18 -3.48
CA LEU A 66 29.87 -5.14 -4.26
C LEU A 66 28.73 -5.90 -3.58
N THR A 67 29.01 -7.10 -3.04
CA THR A 67 28.02 -7.86 -2.29
C THR A 67 27.62 -7.15 -1.00
N ALA A 68 28.56 -6.51 -0.30
CA ALA A 68 28.25 -5.71 0.89
C ALA A 68 27.40 -4.47 0.58
N ILE A 69 27.69 -3.75 -0.51
CA ILE A 69 26.90 -2.59 -0.96
C ILE A 69 25.49 -3.02 -1.36
N SER A 70 25.38 -4.10 -2.13
CA SER A 70 24.09 -4.65 -2.54
C SER A 70 23.27 -5.11 -1.33
N ALA A 71 23.87 -5.85 -0.40
CA ALA A 71 23.19 -6.29 0.82
C ALA A 71 22.70 -5.10 1.65
N ARG A 72 23.51 -4.06 1.82
CA ARG A 72 23.11 -2.84 2.53
C ARG A 72 21.93 -2.14 1.86
N GLN A 73 21.97 -1.98 0.54
CA GLN A 73 20.88 -1.34 -0.20
C GLN A 73 19.57 -2.16 -0.14
N SER A 74 19.68 -3.49 -0.13
CA SER A 74 18.52 -4.36 0.07
C SER A 74 17.92 -4.24 1.47
N VAL A 75 18.75 -4.09 2.50
CA VAL A 75 18.29 -3.85 3.88
C VAL A 75 17.57 -2.50 3.99
N ASP A 76 18.15 -1.43 3.45
CA ASP A 76 17.52 -0.10 3.47
C ASP A 76 16.15 -0.10 2.76
N ARG A 77 16.04 -0.82 1.63
CA ARG A 77 14.77 -1.01 0.90
C ARG A 77 13.76 -1.81 1.74
N LEU A 78 14.22 -2.81 2.47
CA LEU A 78 13.37 -3.62 3.34
C LEU A 78 12.82 -2.79 4.50
N ASP A 79 13.66 -1.98 5.14
CA ASP A 79 13.24 -1.07 6.22
C ASP A 79 12.20 -0.05 5.73
N GLN A 80 12.38 0.48 4.52
CA GLN A 80 11.40 1.38 3.89
C GLN A 80 10.06 0.68 3.64
N LEU A 81 10.08 -0.59 3.18
CA LEU A 81 8.86 -1.38 2.99
C LEU A 81 8.16 -1.67 4.30
N LEU A 82 8.89 -2.01 5.37
CA LEU A 82 8.34 -2.23 6.70
C LEU A 82 7.67 -0.97 7.25
N ALA A 83 8.29 0.19 7.08
CA ALA A 83 7.69 1.47 7.49
C ALA A 83 6.38 1.77 6.72
N VAL A 84 6.35 1.49 5.41
CA VAL A 84 5.14 1.66 4.59
C VAL A 84 4.05 0.68 5.01
N LEU A 85 4.38 -0.59 5.23
CA LEU A 85 3.44 -1.62 5.70
C LEU A 85 2.82 -1.24 7.04
N SER A 86 3.63 -0.78 8.00
CA SER A 86 3.13 -0.29 9.29
C SER A 86 2.20 0.92 9.14
N SER A 87 2.51 1.84 8.21
CA SER A 87 1.66 2.99 7.91
C SER A 87 0.31 2.59 7.28
N ILE A 88 0.31 1.57 6.41
CA ILE A 88 -0.91 1.04 5.78
C ILE A 88 -1.79 0.37 6.84
N ASP A 89 -1.20 -0.44 7.72
CA ASP A 89 -1.90 -1.13 8.80
C ASP A 89 -2.62 -0.13 9.72
N GLN A 90 -1.89 0.89 10.18
CA GLN A 90 -2.46 1.97 10.99
C GLN A 90 -3.61 2.71 10.27
N LYS A 91 -3.49 2.94 8.96
CA LYS A 91 -4.55 3.60 8.18
C LYS A 91 -5.78 2.70 8.02
N MET A 92 -5.61 1.40 7.87
CA MET A 92 -6.73 0.48 7.83
C MET A 92 -7.48 0.44 9.16
N ASP A 93 -6.77 0.42 10.29
CA ASP A 93 -7.38 0.46 11.62
C ASP A 93 -8.24 1.72 11.79
N ILE A 94 -7.70 2.90 11.45
CA ILE A 94 -8.44 4.16 11.53
C ILE A 94 -9.67 4.15 10.60
N ASN A 95 -9.52 3.64 9.38
CA ASN A 95 -10.65 3.54 8.45
C ASN A 95 -11.71 2.57 8.94
N ASN A 96 -11.32 1.44 9.54
CA ASN A 96 -12.26 0.46 10.07
C ASN A 96 -13.04 1.00 11.27
N ASP A 97 -12.36 1.76 12.14
CA ASP A 97 -13.00 2.51 13.23
C ASP A 97 -14.01 3.53 12.71
N GLN A 98 -13.66 4.28 11.67
CA GLN A 98 -14.56 5.27 11.05
C GLN A 98 -15.77 4.61 10.40
N VAL A 99 -15.58 3.53 9.65
CA VAL A 99 -16.67 2.76 9.03
C VAL A 99 -17.58 2.17 10.10
N SER A 100 -17.04 1.62 11.19
CA SER A 100 -17.83 1.09 12.30
C SER A 100 -18.70 2.17 12.93
N ARG A 101 -18.16 3.36 13.17
CA ARG A 101 -18.93 4.51 13.68
C ARG A 101 -20.00 4.98 12.70
N LEU A 102 -19.68 5.03 11.39
CA LEU A 102 -20.65 5.37 10.34
C LEU A 102 -21.81 4.37 10.31
N ILE A 103 -21.51 3.07 10.43
CA ILE A 103 -22.53 2.01 10.50
C ILE A 103 -23.40 2.18 11.74
N GLU A 104 -22.81 2.44 12.91
CA GLU A 104 -23.56 2.65 14.14
C GLU A 104 -24.49 3.87 14.06
N VAL A 105 -23.99 5.01 13.57
CA VAL A 105 -24.78 6.22 13.37
C VAL A 105 -25.91 5.98 12.36
N THR A 106 -25.62 5.29 11.26
CA THR A 106 -26.62 4.99 10.22
C THR A 106 -27.68 4.01 10.74
N ALA A 107 -27.28 2.96 11.46
CA ALA A 107 -28.19 2.01 12.08
C ALA A 107 -29.12 2.69 13.10
N ASN A 108 -28.56 3.55 13.96
CA ASN A 108 -29.33 4.31 14.94
C ASN A 108 -30.30 5.30 14.27
N ALA A 109 -29.88 5.97 13.19
CA ALA A 109 -30.74 6.87 12.43
C ALA A 109 -31.88 6.12 11.74
N GLN A 110 -31.59 4.95 11.18
CA GLN A 110 -32.59 4.11 10.50
C GLN A 110 -33.59 3.50 11.49
N GLN A 111 -33.12 3.05 12.65
CA GLN A 111 -33.95 2.62 13.77
C GLN A 111 -34.87 3.75 14.23
N ALA A 112 -34.33 4.95 14.45
CA ALA A 112 -35.12 6.12 14.85
C ALA A 112 -36.16 6.53 13.80
N ALA A 113 -35.83 6.43 12.51
CA ALA A 113 -36.77 6.68 11.43
C ALA A 113 -37.90 5.64 11.39
N GLN A 114 -37.56 4.36 11.57
CA GLN A 114 -38.54 3.26 11.61
C GLN A 114 -39.47 3.37 12.84
N ASP A 115 -38.91 3.70 14.01
CA ASP A 115 -39.68 3.90 15.24
C ASP A 115 -40.62 5.10 15.11
N ASN A 116 -40.17 6.19 14.47
CA ASN A 116 -41.01 7.37 14.22
C ASN A 116 -42.19 7.06 13.29
N GLU A 117 -41.96 6.31 12.21
CA GLU A 117 -43.03 5.89 11.30
C GLU A 117 -44.05 4.99 12.02
N SER A 118 -43.58 4.05 12.86
CA SER A 118 -44.46 3.20 13.66
C SER A 118 -45.32 4.03 14.64
N LEU A 119 -44.75 5.07 15.23
CA LEU A 119 -45.45 5.99 16.13
C LEU A 119 -46.51 6.81 15.37
N ARG A 120 -46.18 7.33 14.18
CA ARG A 120 -47.15 8.04 13.31
C ARG A 120 -48.32 7.15 12.92
N GLN A 121 -48.06 5.89 12.58
CA GLN A 121 -49.09 4.91 12.24
C GLN A 121 -49.97 4.57 13.44
N ALA A 122 -49.37 4.34 14.61
CA ALA A 122 -50.11 4.07 15.85
C ALA A 122 -51.01 5.25 16.25
N ILE A 123 -50.52 6.48 16.13
CA ILE A 123 -51.30 7.70 16.36
C ILE A 123 -52.47 7.75 15.38
N THR A 124 -52.21 7.63 14.08
CA THR A 124 -53.27 7.66 13.04
C THR A 124 -54.32 6.59 13.27
N HIS A 125 -53.92 5.36 13.59
CA HIS A 125 -54.83 4.25 13.85
C HIS A 125 -55.74 4.54 15.05
N ARG A 126 -55.21 5.12 16.14
CA ARG A 126 -56.01 5.49 17.32
C ARG A 126 -57.08 6.54 17.00
N PHE A 127 -56.77 7.51 16.14
CA PHE A 127 -57.73 8.53 15.72
C PHE A 127 -58.80 7.98 14.76
N VAL A 128 -58.45 7.03 13.90
CA VAL A 128 -59.40 6.35 13.00
C VAL A 128 -60.32 5.38 13.77
N ALA A 129 -59.82 4.78 14.84
CA ALA A 129 -60.57 3.87 15.70
C ALA A 129 -61.55 4.58 16.65
N LEU A 130 -61.67 5.91 16.59
CA LEU A 130 -62.62 6.65 17.42
C LEU A 130 -64.07 6.27 17.04
N PRO A 131 -64.96 6.09 18.04
CA PRO A 131 -66.36 5.77 17.81
C PRO A 131 -67.04 6.81 16.91
N LYS A 132 -67.84 6.35 15.95
CA LYS A 132 -68.51 7.23 14.98
C LYS A 132 -69.54 8.15 15.65
N GLU A 133 -70.03 7.75 16.82
CA GLU A 133 -70.96 8.50 17.66
C GLU A 133 -70.32 9.77 18.23
N LEU A 134 -69.01 9.73 18.54
CA LEU A 134 -68.24 10.90 18.97
C LEU A 134 -67.92 11.81 17.78
N LEU A 135 -67.76 11.24 16.58
CA LEU A 135 -67.49 11.98 15.33
C LEU A 135 -68.77 12.51 14.64
N ALA A 136 -69.93 12.36 15.27
CA ALA A 136 -71.19 12.88 14.74
C ALA A 136 -71.29 14.42 14.86
N ASP A 137 -70.60 15.01 15.84
CA ASP A 137 -70.49 16.46 15.99
C ASP A 137 -69.35 17.00 15.11
N LYS A 138 -69.72 17.90 14.18
CA LYS A 138 -68.77 18.53 13.24
C LYS A 138 -67.74 19.40 13.95
N VAL A 139 -68.10 20.05 15.06
CA VAL A 139 -67.19 20.90 15.84
C VAL A 139 -66.18 20.02 16.56
N PHE A 140 -66.64 18.96 17.20
CA PHE A 140 -65.77 17.99 17.87
C PHE A 140 -64.83 17.28 16.89
N THR A 141 -65.32 16.91 15.70
CA THR A 141 -64.52 16.28 14.65
C THR A 141 -63.42 17.20 14.14
N ALA A 142 -63.70 18.49 13.96
CA ALA A 142 -62.71 19.48 13.56
C ALA A 142 -61.61 19.62 14.63
N GLU A 143 -61.98 19.66 15.91
CA GLU A 143 -61.02 19.82 17.01
C GLU A 143 -60.17 18.55 17.21
N ILE A 144 -60.76 17.36 17.07
CA ILE A 144 -60.02 16.08 17.09
C ILE A 144 -59.03 15.98 15.92
N THR A 145 -59.43 16.44 14.72
CA THR A 145 -58.56 16.44 13.55
C THR A 145 -57.39 17.41 13.74
N LYS A 146 -57.67 18.59 14.29
CA LYS A 146 -56.64 19.58 14.65
C LYS A 146 -55.67 19.03 15.71
N LEU A 147 -56.20 18.36 16.75
CA LEU A 147 -55.39 17.72 17.78
C LEU A 147 -54.48 16.63 17.20
N ARG A 148 -54.98 15.82 16.26
CA ARG A 148 -54.17 14.83 15.55
C ARG A 148 -53.00 15.50 14.81
N GLU A 149 -53.29 16.55 14.05
CA GLU A 149 -52.28 17.29 13.29
C GLU A 149 -51.24 17.96 14.21
N ASP A 150 -51.68 18.54 15.33
CA ASP A 150 -50.79 19.17 16.30
C ASP A 150 -49.88 18.14 16.99
N ILE A 151 -50.41 16.95 17.33
CA ILE A 151 -49.62 15.84 17.87
C ILE A 151 -48.61 15.33 16.84
N LEU A 152 -49.01 15.17 15.58
CA LEU A 152 -48.10 14.73 14.51
C LEU A 152 -46.97 15.74 14.28
N LYS A 153 -47.26 17.05 14.29
CA LYS A 153 -46.25 18.10 14.21
C LYS A 153 -45.29 18.10 15.39
N GLU A 154 -45.80 17.89 16.60
CA GLU A 154 -44.95 17.83 17.80
C GLU A 154 -44.06 16.57 17.81
N VAL A 155 -44.55 15.44 17.29
CA VAL A 155 -43.74 14.22 17.08
C VAL A 155 -42.63 14.46 16.06
N GLU A 156 -42.93 15.11 14.94
CA GLU A 156 -41.97 15.47 13.90
C GLU A 156 -40.91 16.47 14.41
N LYS A 157 -41.30 17.39 15.28
CA LYS A 157 -40.38 18.35 15.94
C LYS A 157 -39.44 17.68 16.94
N ARG A 158 -39.92 16.68 17.69
CA ARG A 158 -39.12 15.95 18.69
C ARG A 158 -38.24 14.86 18.09
N HIS A 159 -38.66 14.32 16.95
CA HIS A 159 -37.94 13.31 16.19
C HIS A 159 -37.82 13.77 14.74
N PRO A 160 -36.97 14.78 14.45
CA PRO A 160 -36.71 15.15 13.08
C PRO A 160 -36.10 13.92 12.40
N THR A 161 -36.82 13.36 11.43
CA THR A 161 -36.23 12.45 10.47
C THR A 161 -35.03 13.20 9.90
N GLY A 162 -33.82 12.72 10.22
CA GLY A 162 -32.58 13.36 9.79
C GLY A 162 -32.60 13.59 8.28
N PRO A 163 -31.79 14.54 7.77
CA PRO A 163 -31.84 14.92 6.36
C PRO A 163 -31.76 13.67 5.49
N ALA A 164 -32.71 13.54 4.56
CA ALA A 164 -32.64 12.58 3.49
C ALA A 164 -31.29 12.76 2.80
N LEU A 165 -30.43 11.74 2.92
CA LEU A 165 -29.24 11.57 2.08
C LEU A 165 -29.69 11.22 0.66
#